data_AF-A0A6P0YQQ0-F1
#
_entry.id   AF-A0A6P0YQQ0-F1
#
_cell.length_a   1.000
_cell.length_b   1.000
_cell.length_c   1.000
_cell.angle_alpha   90.00
_cell.angle_beta   90.00
_cell.angle_gamma   90.00
#
_symmetry.space_group_name_H-M   'P 1'
#
loop_
_entity.id
_entity.type
_entity.pdbx_description
1 polymer ?
#
loop_
_entity_poly.entity_id
_entity_poly.type
_entity_poly.pdbx_seq_one_letter_code
_entity_poly.pdbx_strand_id
1 'polypeptide(L)'
;MRWWSRGIIALGATGFLLATVVLNPNPLGFSQNIIGARQGHIFVAPAIAQRVSSRRVLAQQVHDRLPDLPRENYYTHEETGEADIGNTLAHRLIQYHHGVKFRPLVSRFDWKLTLADYMGENEWIDAERYPARWLESNPYQADVAIIRGLNRQQREILIQTLIDVLSSE
;
A
#
# COMPACT_ATOMS: atom_id res chain seq x y z
N MET A 1 34.83 -54.79 -18.68
CA MET A 1 35.15 -54.11 -17.41
C MET A 1 33.85 -53.75 -16.68
N ARG A 2 33.67 -54.32 -15.46
CA ARG A 2 32.95 -53.84 -14.24
C ARG A 2 31.78 -52.85 -14.48
N TRP A 3 30.48 -53.11 -14.25
CA TRP A 3 29.69 -53.67 -13.10
C TRP A 3 29.94 -53.05 -11.72
N TRP A 4 28.85 -52.96 -10.93
CA TRP A 4 28.57 -52.49 -9.55
C TRP A 4 27.76 -51.17 -9.52
N SER A 5 26.42 -51.12 -9.40
CA SER A 5 25.40 -51.66 -8.45
C SER A 5 25.32 -50.99 -7.07
N ARG A 6 24.15 -50.36 -6.81
CA ARG A 6 23.34 -50.26 -5.55
C ARG A 6 24.00 -49.50 -4.37
N GLY A 7 23.39 -48.54 -3.68
CA GLY A 7 22.00 -48.36 -3.21
C GLY A 7 21.99 -48.52 -1.68
N ILE A 8 21.34 -47.63 -0.91
CA ILE A 8 20.81 -47.86 0.47
C ILE A 8 19.77 -46.76 0.83
N ILE A 9 18.68 -47.21 1.45
CA ILE A 9 17.56 -46.49 2.07
C ILE A 9 17.72 -46.62 3.60
N ALA A 10 17.36 -45.59 4.38
CA ALA A 10 16.87 -45.69 5.77
C ALA A 10 16.08 -44.39 6.08
N LEU A 11 14.75 -44.34 6.23
CA LEU A 11 13.85 -44.80 7.31
C LEU A 11 14.18 -44.28 8.72
N GLY A 12 13.24 -43.49 9.27
CA GLY A 12 12.77 -43.63 10.65
C GLY A 12 12.95 -42.43 11.58
N ALA A 13 11.87 -41.68 11.81
CA ALA A 13 11.60 -41.04 13.10
C ALA A 13 10.10 -40.72 13.25
N THR A 14 9.38 -41.69 13.82
CA THR A 14 8.05 -41.52 14.41
C THR A 14 8.16 -40.82 15.77
N GLY A 15 7.31 -39.82 16.00
CA GLY A 15 7.08 -39.21 17.31
C GLY A 15 5.67 -38.66 17.40
N PHE A 16 4.78 -39.45 17.99
CA PHE A 16 3.36 -39.16 18.25
C PHE A 16 3.26 -38.47 19.62
N LEU A 17 2.59 -37.33 19.74
CA LEU A 17 2.10 -36.82 21.03
C LEU A 17 0.70 -36.25 20.88
N LEU A 18 -0.05 -36.49 21.95
CA LEU A 18 -1.50 -36.47 22.10
C LEU A 18 -2.11 -35.07 22.12
N ALA A 19 -3.36 -35.02 21.66
CA ALA A 19 -4.28 -33.91 21.79
C ALA A 19 -4.60 -33.57 23.25
N THR A 20 -4.77 -32.28 23.54
CA THR A 20 -5.87 -31.79 24.38
C THR A 20 -6.42 -30.49 23.82
N VAL A 21 -7.64 -30.56 23.30
CA VAL A 21 -8.53 -29.41 23.17
C VAL A 21 -8.89 -28.99 24.58
N VAL A 22 -8.44 -27.81 25.01
CA VAL A 22 -8.98 -27.15 26.21
C VAL A 22 -9.98 -26.11 25.75
N LEU A 23 -11.26 -26.49 25.78
CA LEU A 23 -12.35 -25.55 25.92
C LEU A 23 -12.22 -24.96 27.33
N ASN A 24 -11.86 -23.67 27.46
CA ASN A 24 -12.03 -22.96 28.72
C ASN A 24 -13.05 -21.83 28.53
N PRO A 25 -14.23 -21.90 29.16
CA PRO A 25 -15.23 -20.85 29.12
C PRO A 25 -14.77 -19.63 29.93
N ASN A 26 -15.14 -18.43 29.45
CA ASN A 26 -15.12 -17.21 30.26
C ASN A 26 -15.78 -17.48 31.64
N PRO A 27 -15.27 -16.88 32.73
CA PRO A 27 -15.93 -15.67 33.18
C PRO A 27 -14.98 -14.59 33.72
N LEU A 28 -15.28 -13.36 33.30
CA LEU A 28 -15.29 -12.11 34.06
C LEU A 28 -14.48 -12.06 35.37
N GLY A 29 -13.49 -11.16 35.36
CA GLY A 29 -13.31 -10.21 36.45
C GLY A 29 -12.01 -10.34 37.22
N PHE A 30 -11.03 -9.50 36.89
CA PHE A 30 -10.11 -8.91 37.87
C PHE A 30 -9.64 -7.55 37.34
N SER A 31 -10.30 -6.48 37.80
CA SER A 31 -9.62 -5.20 37.92
C SER A 31 -8.60 -5.31 39.04
N GLN A 32 -7.35 -4.91 38.83
CA GLN A 32 -6.60 -4.07 39.76
C GLN A 32 -5.55 -3.25 39.01
N ASN A 33 -5.50 -1.97 39.39
CA ASN A 33 -4.48 -0.97 39.08
C ASN A 33 -3.07 -1.51 39.45
N ILE A 34 -1.92 -0.99 39.03
CA ILE A 34 -1.38 0.37 39.04
C ILE A 34 -0.10 0.33 38.16
N ILE A 35 0.38 1.52 37.73
CA ILE A 35 1.78 1.94 37.53
C ILE A 35 2.10 2.30 36.07
N GLY A 36 2.49 3.56 35.90
CA GLY A 36 2.69 4.22 34.64
C GLY A 36 3.78 3.61 33.74
N ALA A 37 3.43 3.50 32.48
CA ALA A 37 4.30 3.79 31.36
C ALA A 37 3.41 4.46 30.31
N ARG A 38 3.64 5.74 30.02
CA ARG A 38 3.01 6.40 28.87
C ARG A 38 3.66 5.84 27.61
N GLN A 39 3.31 4.60 27.24
CA GLN A 39 3.50 4.12 25.89
C GLN A 39 2.48 4.84 25.03
N GLY A 40 2.94 5.76 24.18
CA GLY A 40 2.12 6.35 23.15
C GLY A 40 1.78 5.29 22.10
N HIS A 41 0.82 4.42 22.41
CA HIS A 41 0.20 3.58 21.40
C HIS A 41 -0.54 4.52 20.46
N ILE A 42 0.01 4.74 19.27
CA ILE A 42 -0.70 5.41 18.19
C ILE A 42 -1.89 4.50 17.84
N PHE A 43 -3.06 4.80 18.40
CA PHE A 43 -4.30 4.18 18.00
C PHE A 43 -4.66 4.71 16.60
N VAL A 44 -4.11 4.09 15.56
CA VAL A 44 -4.69 4.21 14.23
C VAL A 44 -6.03 3.50 14.30
N ALA A 45 -7.13 4.26 14.24
CA ALA A 45 -8.46 3.67 14.25
C ALA A 45 -8.55 2.58 13.14
N PRO A 46 -9.15 1.41 13.41
CA PRO A 46 -9.15 0.29 12.47
C PRO A 46 -9.76 0.67 11.10
N ALA A 47 -10.71 1.60 11.08
CA ALA A 47 -11.28 2.15 9.84
C ALA A 47 -10.27 2.93 8.98
N ILE A 48 -9.25 3.58 9.59
CA ILE A 48 -8.17 4.27 8.87
C ILE A 48 -7.19 3.24 8.29
N ALA A 49 -6.79 2.24 9.08
CA ALA A 49 -5.90 1.17 8.63
C ALA A 49 -6.53 0.34 7.49
N GLN A 50 -7.82 -0.02 7.60
CA GLN A 50 -8.58 -0.70 6.54
C GLN A 50 -8.63 0.13 5.25
N ARG A 51 -8.93 1.44 5.33
CA ARG A 51 -8.95 2.33 4.15
C ARG A 51 -7.56 2.52 3.52
N VAL A 52 -6.49 2.50 4.30
CA VAL A 52 -5.11 2.54 3.78
C VAL A 52 -4.78 1.24 3.07
N SER A 53 -5.16 0.09 3.61
CA SER A 53 -5.02 -1.20 2.92
C SER A 53 -5.86 -1.27 1.64
N SER A 54 -7.11 -0.78 1.65
CA SER A 54 -7.96 -0.74 0.44
C SER A 54 -7.32 0.10 -0.66
N ARG A 55 -6.82 1.30 -0.34
CA ARG A 55 -6.19 2.17 -1.36
C ARG A 55 -4.89 1.60 -1.93
N ARG A 56 -4.12 0.83 -1.14
CA ARG A 56 -2.94 0.10 -1.66
C ARG A 56 -3.37 -1.03 -2.61
N VAL A 57 -4.44 -1.76 -2.29
CA VAL A 57 -5.00 -2.80 -3.17
C VAL A 57 -5.52 -2.19 -4.48
N LEU A 58 -6.28 -1.10 -4.42
CA LEU A 58 -6.78 -0.40 -5.62
C LEU A 58 -5.62 0.14 -6.47
N ALA A 59 -4.60 0.73 -5.84
CA ALA A 59 -3.40 1.16 -6.56
C ALA A 59 -2.69 0.00 -7.28
N GLN A 60 -2.67 -1.20 -6.67
CA GLN A 60 -2.15 -2.39 -7.34
C GLN A 60 -2.99 -2.75 -8.57
N GLN A 61 -4.32 -2.75 -8.45
CA GLN A 61 -5.21 -3.03 -9.59
C GLN A 61 -5.05 -2.02 -10.74
N VAL A 62 -4.72 -0.76 -10.44
CA VAL A 62 -4.39 0.23 -11.47
C VAL A 62 -3.14 -0.20 -12.24
N HIS A 63 -2.07 -0.62 -11.55
CA HIS A 63 -0.86 -1.11 -12.22
C HIS A 63 -1.09 -2.43 -12.97
N ASP A 64 -1.95 -3.31 -12.46
CA ASP A 64 -2.30 -4.55 -13.16
C ASP A 64 -3.00 -4.27 -14.50
N ARG A 65 -3.82 -3.21 -14.57
CA ARG A 65 -4.51 -2.76 -15.80
C ARG A 65 -3.66 -1.86 -16.69
N LEU A 66 -2.66 -1.19 -16.13
CA LEU A 66 -1.76 -0.27 -16.84
C LEU A 66 -0.29 -0.61 -16.51
N PRO A 67 0.24 -1.73 -17.04
CA PRO A 67 1.57 -2.24 -16.65
C PRO A 67 2.72 -1.32 -17.06
N ASP A 68 2.52 -0.48 -18.07
CA ASP A 68 3.52 0.48 -18.54
C ASP A 68 3.62 1.73 -17.63
N LEU A 69 2.69 1.91 -16.68
CA LEU A 69 2.76 3.01 -15.71
C LEU A 69 3.86 2.70 -14.68
N PRO A 70 4.90 3.55 -14.54
CA PRO A 70 5.96 3.34 -13.56
C PRO A 70 5.41 3.21 -12.14
N ARG A 71 5.89 2.22 -11.38
CA ARG A 71 5.43 1.97 -10.01
C ARG A 71 6.01 2.96 -9.00
N GLU A 72 7.24 3.44 -9.19
CA GLU A 72 7.89 4.40 -8.28
C GLU A 72 7.75 4.03 -6.80
N ASN A 73 8.10 2.78 -6.45
CA ASN A 73 7.91 2.18 -5.13
C ASN A 73 9.21 1.68 -4.49
N TYR A 74 10.33 2.31 -4.84
CA TYR A 74 11.66 2.01 -4.31
C TYR A 74 12.05 2.92 -3.13
N TYR A 75 11.13 3.76 -2.65
CA TYR A 75 11.38 4.71 -1.56
C TYR A 75 11.45 3.99 -0.21
N THR A 76 12.46 4.32 0.58
CA THR A 76 12.66 3.77 1.93
C THR A 76 11.63 4.33 2.91
N HIS A 77 11.03 3.45 3.70
CA HIS A 77 10.14 3.82 4.79
C HIS A 77 10.96 4.30 5.99
N GLU A 78 10.63 5.48 6.53
CA GLU A 78 11.39 6.15 7.58
C GLU A 78 11.52 5.32 8.87
N GLU A 79 10.46 4.58 9.23
CA GLU A 79 10.47 3.78 10.47
C GLU A 79 11.19 2.43 10.33
N THR A 80 11.07 1.76 9.18
CA THR A 80 11.56 0.37 9.02
C THR A 80 12.92 0.32 8.33
N GLY A 81 13.31 1.36 7.60
CA GLY A 81 14.50 1.35 6.76
C GLY A 81 14.39 0.44 5.53
N GLU A 82 13.20 -0.11 5.25
CA GLU A 82 12.94 -0.99 4.11
C GLU A 82 12.18 -0.23 3.01
N ALA A 83 12.25 -0.70 1.77
CA ALA A 83 11.47 -0.12 0.67
C ALA A 83 9.95 -0.29 0.92
N ASP A 84 9.17 0.80 0.88
CA ASP A 84 7.71 0.73 0.99
C ASP A 84 7.11 0.35 -0.37
N ILE A 85 7.14 -0.94 -0.68
CA ILE A 85 6.66 -1.49 -1.96
C ILE A 85 5.19 -1.17 -2.26
N GLY A 86 4.39 -0.88 -1.23
CA GLY A 86 2.98 -0.50 -1.36
C GLY A 86 2.76 0.98 -1.65
N ASN A 87 3.79 1.81 -1.50
CA ASN A 87 3.76 3.23 -1.82
C ASN A 87 4.14 3.45 -3.29
N THR A 88 3.22 3.11 -4.19
CA THR A 88 3.39 3.30 -5.63
C THR A 88 2.95 4.69 -6.10
N LEU A 89 3.31 5.08 -7.33
CA LEU A 89 2.80 6.28 -7.99
C LEU A 89 1.26 6.33 -7.98
N ALA A 90 0.59 5.24 -8.36
CA ALA A 90 -0.87 5.16 -8.34
C ALA A 90 -1.43 5.35 -6.92
N HIS A 91 -0.77 4.78 -5.90
CA HIS A 91 -1.15 4.99 -4.50
C HIS A 91 -1.09 6.48 -4.16
N ARG A 92 0.05 7.15 -4.44
CA ARG A 92 0.22 8.58 -4.14
C ARG A 92 -0.73 9.48 -4.91
N LEU A 93 -1.07 9.16 -6.17
CA LEU A 93 -2.11 9.87 -6.94
C LEU A 93 -3.47 9.80 -6.26
N ILE A 94 -3.89 8.61 -5.80
CA ILE A 94 -5.15 8.41 -5.08
C ILE A 94 -5.14 9.15 -3.73
N GLN A 95 -4.04 9.04 -2.98
CA GLN A 95 -3.87 9.77 -1.72
C GLN A 95 -3.93 11.28 -1.92
N TYR A 96 -3.31 11.80 -2.99
CA TYR A 96 -3.32 13.22 -3.29
C TYR A 96 -4.71 13.70 -3.69
N HIS A 97 -5.35 13.03 -4.66
CA HIS A 97 -6.67 13.40 -5.16
C HIS A 97 -7.72 13.43 -4.04
N HIS A 98 -7.84 12.34 -3.28
CA HIS A 98 -8.90 12.23 -2.29
C HIS A 98 -8.47 12.70 -0.89
N GLY A 99 -7.23 12.41 -0.48
CA GLY A 99 -6.75 12.72 0.86
C GLY A 99 -6.23 14.15 1.04
N VAL A 100 -5.63 14.74 0.00
CA VAL A 100 -5.06 16.10 0.07
C VAL A 100 -6.02 17.14 -0.53
N LYS A 101 -6.61 16.82 -1.68
CA LYS A 101 -7.52 17.73 -2.41
C LYS A 101 -9.00 17.49 -2.13
N PHE A 102 -9.35 16.45 -1.40
CA PHE A 102 -10.74 16.10 -1.06
C PHE A 102 -11.65 15.95 -2.27
N ARG A 103 -11.09 15.49 -3.40
CA ARG A 103 -11.82 15.31 -4.65
C ARG A 103 -12.54 13.94 -4.69
N PRO A 104 -13.75 13.86 -5.24
CA PRO A 104 -14.49 12.60 -5.39
C PRO A 104 -13.80 11.60 -6.32
N LEU A 105 -13.57 10.38 -5.82
CA LEU A 105 -12.83 9.32 -6.54
C LEU A 105 -13.45 8.92 -7.90
N VAL A 106 -14.77 9.05 -8.04
CA VAL A 106 -15.51 8.65 -9.26
C VAL A 106 -15.69 9.81 -10.26
N SER A 107 -15.14 10.99 -9.98
CA SER A 107 -15.29 12.18 -10.84
C SER A 107 -14.17 12.27 -11.87
N ARG A 108 -14.53 12.04 -13.15
CA ARG A 108 -13.57 12.22 -14.26
C ARG A 108 -13.02 13.64 -14.33
N PHE A 109 -13.86 14.63 -14.11
CA PHE A 109 -13.45 16.03 -14.16
C PHE A 109 -12.40 16.33 -13.07
N ASP A 110 -12.62 15.86 -11.85
CA ASP A 110 -11.69 16.11 -10.76
C ASP A 110 -10.36 15.37 -10.94
N TRP A 111 -10.37 14.21 -11.60
CA TRP A 111 -9.13 13.55 -12.01
C TRP A 111 -8.35 14.34 -13.06
N LYS A 112 -9.03 15.02 -13.98
CA LYS A 112 -8.38 15.94 -14.92
C LYS A 112 -7.76 17.13 -14.19
N LEU A 113 -8.43 17.69 -13.20
CA LEU A 113 -7.87 18.74 -12.35
C LEU A 113 -6.64 18.24 -11.57
N THR A 114 -6.70 17.02 -11.03
CA THR A 114 -5.53 16.40 -10.38
C THR A 114 -4.35 16.30 -11.33
N LEU A 115 -4.50 15.80 -12.56
CA LEU A 115 -3.37 15.77 -13.48
C LEU A 115 -2.90 17.17 -13.88
N ALA A 116 -3.81 18.15 -13.96
CA ALA A 116 -3.46 19.55 -14.19
C ALA A 116 -2.60 20.14 -13.05
N ASP A 117 -2.84 19.76 -11.79
CA ASP A 117 -1.97 20.14 -10.67
C ASP A 117 -0.55 19.63 -10.88
N TYR A 118 -0.38 18.37 -11.26
CA TYR A 118 0.95 17.77 -11.52
C TYR A 118 1.64 18.41 -12.73
N MET A 119 0.86 18.86 -13.72
CA MET A 119 1.40 19.61 -14.86
C MET A 119 1.77 21.05 -14.47
N GLY A 120 1.20 21.59 -13.39
CA GLY A 120 1.36 22.99 -12.97
C GLY A 120 0.38 23.95 -13.64
N GLU A 121 -0.75 23.42 -14.15
CA GLU A 121 -1.74 24.13 -14.96
C GLU A 121 -3.05 24.41 -14.21
N ASN A 122 -3.17 24.00 -12.94
CA ASN A 122 -4.34 24.24 -12.09
C ASN A 122 -3.95 24.78 -10.71
N GLU A 123 -3.59 23.90 -9.77
CA GLU A 123 -3.13 24.30 -8.43
C GLU A 123 -1.67 23.94 -8.21
N TRP A 124 -0.96 24.77 -7.44
CA TRP A 124 0.38 24.43 -6.97
C TRP A 124 0.31 23.25 -5.97
N ILE A 125 1.26 22.32 -6.11
CA ILE A 125 1.43 21.20 -5.19
C ILE A 125 2.40 21.60 -4.08
N ASP A 126 1.88 21.71 -2.87
CA ASP A 126 2.70 21.87 -1.66
C ASP A 126 3.43 20.55 -1.36
N ALA A 127 4.75 20.57 -1.50
CA ALA A 127 5.59 19.40 -1.29
C ALA A 127 5.50 18.87 0.16
N GLU A 128 5.28 19.73 1.16
CA GLU A 128 5.16 19.31 2.57
C GLU A 128 3.88 18.52 2.82
N ARG A 129 2.84 18.77 2.01
CA ARG A 129 1.55 18.05 2.06
C ARG A 129 1.47 16.91 1.07
N TYR A 130 2.54 16.66 0.31
CA TYR A 130 2.56 15.57 -0.66
C TYR A 130 2.45 14.21 0.08
N PRO A 131 1.81 13.17 -0.51
CA PRO A 131 1.63 11.87 0.12
C PRO A 131 2.92 11.05 0.32
N ALA A 132 3.83 11.54 1.17
CA ALA A 132 5.17 11.02 1.36
C ALA A 132 5.60 10.94 2.83
N ARG A 133 4.67 11.15 3.76
CA ARG A 133 4.98 11.36 5.19
C ARG A 133 5.89 10.31 5.82
N TRP A 134 5.80 9.06 5.36
CA TRP A 134 6.55 7.93 5.93
C TRP A 134 7.75 7.52 5.08
N LEU A 135 8.14 8.34 4.11
CA LEU A 135 9.27 8.08 3.24
C LEU A 135 10.44 8.98 3.63
N GLU A 136 11.65 8.42 3.65
CA GLU A 136 12.88 9.18 3.93
C GLU A 136 13.11 10.32 2.92
N SER A 137 12.61 10.17 1.70
CA SER A 137 12.69 11.17 0.64
C SER A 137 11.32 11.39 0.00
N ASN A 138 11.04 12.64 -0.35
CA ASN A 138 9.78 13.02 -0.96
C ASN A 138 9.79 12.71 -2.48
N PRO A 139 8.93 11.80 -2.97
CA PRO A 139 8.87 11.38 -4.37
C PRO A 139 8.26 12.44 -5.31
N TYR A 140 7.74 13.55 -4.77
CA TYR A 140 6.99 14.57 -5.52
C TYR A 140 7.60 14.95 -6.88
N GLN A 141 8.90 15.25 -6.92
CA GLN A 141 9.54 15.69 -8.17
C GLN A 141 9.59 14.59 -9.23
N ALA A 142 9.84 13.35 -8.82
CA ALA A 142 9.84 12.20 -9.73
C ALA A 142 8.43 11.94 -10.27
N ASP A 143 7.42 12.00 -9.40
CA ASP A 143 6.02 11.79 -9.79
C ASP A 143 5.53 12.86 -10.76
N VAL A 144 5.88 14.13 -10.52
CA VAL A 144 5.60 15.24 -11.46
C VAL A 144 6.25 14.99 -12.82
N ALA A 145 7.51 14.56 -12.84
CA ALA A 145 8.22 14.29 -14.08
C ALA A 145 7.53 13.18 -14.89
N ILE A 146 7.08 12.11 -14.25
CA ILE A 146 6.34 11.01 -14.90
C ILE A 146 5.03 11.51 -15.48
N ILE A 147 4.21 12.21 -14.69
CA ILE A 147 2.89 12.69 -15.15
C ILE A 147 3.02 13.72 -16.28
N ARG A 148 4.02 14.60 -16.23
CA ARG A 148 4.33 15.53 -17.32
C ARG A 148 4.82 14.83 -18.59
N GLY A 149 5.52 13.69 -18.43
CA GLY A 149 5.98 12.87 -19.54
C GLY A 149 4.87 12.13 -20.29
N LEU A 150 3.70 11.94 -19.67
CA LEU A 150 2.56 11.31 -20.33
C LEU A 150 2.00 12.19 -21.44
N ASN A 151 1.73 11.62 -22.61
CA ASN A 151 0.99 12.30 -23.67
C ASN A 151 -0.52 12.36 -23.36
N ARG A 152 -1.29 13.10 -24.17
CA ARG A 152 -2.74 13.28 -23.97
C ARG A 152 -3.50 11.95 -23.89
N GLN A 153 -3.19 10.98 -24.75
CA GLN A 153 -3.87 9.69 -24.77
C GLN A 153 -3.54 8.88 -23.52
N GLN A 154 -2.27 8.84 -23.11
CA GLN A 154 -1.83 8.15 -21.88
C GLN A 154 -2.51 8.74 -20.64
N ARG A 155 -2.67 10.06 -20.56
CA ARG A 155 -3.41 10.71 -19.46
C ARG A 155 -4.88 10.32 -19.43
N GLU A 156 -5.56 10.28 -20.58
CA GLU A 156 -6.96 9.85 -20.63
C GLU A 156 -7.11 8.36 -20.27
N ILE A 157 -6.17 7.51 -20.67
CA ILE A 157 -6.14 6.09 -20.28
C ILE A 157 -5.95 5.97 -18.76
N LEU A 158 -4.96 6.66 -18.19
CA LEU A 158 -4.71 6.67 -16.74
C LEU A 158 -5.97 7.10 -15.96
N ILE A 159 -6.60 8.20 -16.37
CA ILE A 159 -7.83 8.69 -15.73
C ILE A 159 -8.95 7.66 -15.81
N GLN A 160 -9.16 7.05 -16.99
CA GLN A 160 -10.19 6.03 -17.16
C GLN A 160 -9.91 4.83 -16.26
N THR A 161 -8.67 4.33 -16.25
CA THR A 161 -8.27 3.19 -15.40
C THR A 161 -8.47 3.49 -13.92
N LEU A 162 -8.10 4.69 -13.45
CA LEU A 162 -8.35 5.12 -12.07
C LEU A 162 -9.84 5.07 -11.73
N ILE A 163 -10.70 5.66 -12.58
CA ILE A 163 -12.16 5.66 -12.35
C ILE A 163 -12.72 4.23 -12.35
N ASP A 164 -12.33 3.39 -13.31
CA ASP A 164 -12.86 2.04 -13.43
C ASP A 164 -12.50 1.16 -12.24
N VAL A 165 -11.30 1.35 -11.67
CA VAL A 165 -10.87 0.64 -10.46
C VAL A 165 -11.62 1.20 -9.23
N LEU A 166 -11.67 2.52 -9.10
CA LEU A 166 -12.21 3.18 -7.90
C LEU A 166 -13.74 3.16 -7.83
N SER A 167 -14.43 2.95 -8.95
CA SER A 167 -15.89 2.81 -9.00
C SER A 167 -16.37 1.38 -8.67
N SER A 168 -15.43 0.44 -8.46
CA SER A 168 -15.74 -0.95 -8.11
C SER A 168 -15.73 -1.25 -6.61
N GLU A 169 -15.45 -0.23 -5.79
CA GLU A 169 -15.66 -0.25 -4.33
C GLU A 169 -17.08 0.20 -3.99
#